data_AF-A0A1B8J879-F1
#
_entry.id   AF-A0A1B8J879-F1
#
_cell.length_a   1.000
_cell.length_b   1.000
_cell.length_c   1.000
_cell.angle_alpha   90.00
_cell.angle_beta   90.00
_cell.angle_gamma   90.00
#
_symmetry.space_group_name_H-M   'P 1'
#
loop_
_entity.id
_entity.type
_entity.pdbx_description
1 polymer ?
#
loop_
_entity_poly.entity_id
_entity_poly.type
_entity_poly.pdbx_seq_one_letter_code
_entity_poly.pdbx_strand_id
1 'polypeptide(L)'
;MNITYCDRYVQIELFKGTRLLDKVLEYASKHFSKRYHLSSSLLILDDGERFKKDYLINWMYHATLQEDANAPESSKPSSKLDDKEKPSCHSSKSIESIKQNKHALDSGASAASVSSSVSSSVSGADSGTTHADEGIEAEPEPTELEKILERSHLPIRIKIANPNDVLKKVKIHIHISSLGQVILRLEENDRVARRYIHSLFGDKIVYEVDNEFCINSAGYSQSMWEGIISLIGSRIIHNVALEFEYEKPESSDSFLTREEYLLHKCYSELDVKVGDDMESVKKQYLKLAKIFHPDNAHGKDPHTIELYQDRFKRISDAYKTIKNSKMAHRTTA
;
A
#
# COMPACT_ATOMS: atom_id res chain seq x y z
N MET A 1 -17.22 1.51 -5.57
CA MET A 1 -17.87 0.27 -6.04
C MET A 1 -16.78 -0.63 -6.62
N ASN A 2 -16.84 -1.95 -6.45
CA ASN A 2 -15.80 -2.87 -6.93
C ASN A 2 -16.43 -4.10 -7.59
N ILE A 3 -15.96 -4.48 -8.79
CA ILE A 3 -16.40 -5.68 -9.52
C ILE A 3 -15.25 -6.68 -9.44
N THR A 4 -15.47 -7.81 -8.78
CA THR A 4 -14.50 -8.90 -8.68
C THR A 4 -15.12 -10.19 -9.19
N TYR A 5 -14.31 -11.13 -9.66
CA TYR A 5 -14.79 -12.43 -10.11
C TYR A 5 -13.97 -13.54 -9.48
N CYS A 6 -14.60 -14.69 -9.28
CA CYS A 6 -13.92 -15.93 -8.95
C CYS A 6 -14.47 -17.06 -9.83
N ASP A 7 -13.96 -18.27 -9.68
CA ASP A 7 -14.37 -19.40 -10.54
C ASP A 7 -15.80 -19.89 -10.27
N ARG A 8 -16.49 -19.34 -9.25
CA ARG A 8 -17.84 -19.77 -8.85
C ARG A 8 -18.92 -18.71 -9.05
N TYR A 9 -18.57 -17.43 -9.03
CA TYR A 9 -19.52 -16.33 -9.20
C TYR A 9 -18.81 -15.02 -9.55
N VAL A 10 -19.55 -14.09 -10.14
CA VAL A 10 -19.14 -12.69 -10.31
C VAL A 10 -19.67 -11.89 -9.13
N GLN A 11 -18.80 -11.18 -8.42
CA GLN A 11 -19.16 -10.34 -7.28
C GLN A 11 -19.16 -8.86 -7.65
N ILE A 12 -20.19 -8.16 -7.21
CA ILE A 12 -20.34 -6.72 -7.46
C ILE A 12 -20.67 -6.04 -6.14
N GLU A 13 -19.78 -5.18 -5.67
CA GLU A 13 -19.95 -4.47 -4.41
C GLU A 13 -20.55 -3.08 -4.66
N LEU A 14 -21.80 -2.89 -4.23
CA LEU A 14 -22.55 -1.65 -4.32
C LEU A 14 -22.75 -1.04 -2.92
N PHE A 15 -22.66 0.28 -2.82
CA PHE A 15 -22.89 0.97 -1.56
C PHE A 15 -24.38 1.21 -1.31
N LYS A 16 -24.81 0.96 -0.08
CA LYS A 16 -26.17 1.25 0.38
C LYS A 16 -26.47 2.75 0.27
N GLY A 17 -27.62 3.08 -0.33
CA GLY A 17 -28.08 4.47 -0.51
C GLY A 17 -27.61 5.13 -1.81
N THR A 18 -26.90 4.39 -2.69
CA THR A 18 -26.58 4.88 -4.03
C THR A 18 -27.79 4.73 -4.97
N ARG A 19 -28.00 5.73 -5.85
CA ARG A 19 -29.04 5.64 -6.90
C ARG A 19 -28.80 4.47 -7.85
N LEU A 20 -27.54 4.08 -8.01
CA LEU A 20 -27.14 2.93 -8.82
C LEU A 20 -27.66 1.61 -8.21
N LEU A 21 -27.55 1.45 -6.88
CA LEU A 21 -28.08 0.27 -6.20
C LEU A 21 -29.59 0.11 -6.45
N ASP A 22 -30.37 1.18 -6.30
CA ASP A 22 -31.82 1.13 -6.51
C ASP A 22 -32.16 0.67 -7.93
N LYS A 23 -31.49 1.23 -8.94
CA LYS A 23 -31.69 0.84 -10.35
C LYS A 23 -31.22 -0.58 -10.63
N VAL A 24 -30.12 -1.04 -10.02
CA VAL A 24 -29.63 -2.41 -10.18
C VAL A 24 -30.60 -3.41 -9.54
N LEU A 25 -31.14 -3.10 -8.37
CA LEU A 25 -32.17 -3.92 -7.72
C LEU A 25 -33.46 -3.95 -8.54
N GLU A 26 -33.87 -2.83 -9.11
CA GLU A 26 -35.04 -2.74 -10.01
C GLU A 26 -34.82 -3.55 -11.29
N TYR A 27 -33.68 -3.37 -11.98
CA TYR A 27 -33.32 -4.16 -13.15
C TYR A 27 -33.32 -5.65 -12.83
N ALA A 28 -32.69 -6.03 -11.72
CA ALA A 28 -32.61 -7.42 -11.31
C ALA A 28 -34.00 -7.99 -11.01
N SER A 29 -34.91 -7.16 -10.47
CA SER A 29 -36.30 -7.55 -10.20
C SER A 29 -37.13 -7.81 -11.44
N LYS A 30 -36.84 -7.08 -12.52
CA LYS A 30 -37.60 -7.11 -13.77
C LYS A 30 -37.14 -8.20 -14.71
N HIS A 31 -35.83 -8.50 -14.71
CA HIS A 31 -35.21 -9.33 -15.74
C HIS A 31 -34.79 -10.73 -15.28
N PHE A 32 -34.67 -10.97 -13.96
CA PHE A 32 -34.29 -12.28 -13.41
C PHE A 32 -35.36 -12.85 -12.48
N SER A 33 -35.70 -14.11 -12.72
CA SER A 33 -36.68 -14.89 -11.97
C SER A 33 -36.05 -15.58 -10.75
N LYS A 34 -34.83 -16.12 -10.88
CA LYS A 34 -34.10 -16.80 -9.79
C LYS A 34 -33.21 -15.86 -8.98
N ARG A 35 -33.83 -14.85 -8.38
CA ARG A 35 -33.15 -13.91 -7.48
C ARG A 35 -33.42 -14.24 -6.02
N TYR A 36 -32.36 -14.28 -5.22
CA TYR A 36 -32.43 -14.54 -3.79
C TYR A 36 -31.87 -13.34 -3.05
N HIS A 37 -32.75 -12.64 -2.34
CA HIS A 37 -32.39 -11.50 -1.53
C HIS A 37 -31.96 -11.97 -0.13
N LEU A 38 -30.72 -11.69 0.25
CA LEU A 38 -30.18 -11.87 1.59
C LEU A 38 -30.05 -10.50 2.27
N SER A 39 -29.82 -10.49 3.59
CA SER A 39 -29.78 -9.27 4.41
C SER A 39 -28.82 -8.20 3.89
N SER A 40 -27.70 -8.62 3.30
CA SER A 40 -26.62 -7.74 2.81
C SER A 40 -26.16 -8.09 1.39
N SER A 41 -26.91 -8.91 0.66
CA SER A 41 -26.55 -9.28 -0.72
C SER A 41 -27.72 -9.79 -1.52
N LEU A 42 -27.72 -9.52 -2.83
CA LEU A 42 -28.62 -10.13 -3.81
C LEU A 42 -27.85 -11.17 -4.61
N LEU A 43 -28.35 -12.41 -4.65
CA LEU A 43 -27.84 -13.47 -5.49
C LEU A 43 -28.74 -13.64 -6.71
N ILE A 44 -28.17 -13.53 -7.90
CA ILE A 44 -28.82 -13.85 -9.16
C ILE A 44 -28.29 -15.22 -9.58
N LEU A 45 -29.07 -16.25 -9.29
CA LEU A 45 -28.78 -17.61 -9.71
C LEU A 45 -29.33 -17.81 -11.12
N ASP A 46 -28.64 -18.66 -11.87
CA ASP A 46 -28.68 -18.73 -13.32
C ASP A 46 -30.08 -18.92 -13.94
N ASP A 47 -30.52 -17.90 -14.69
CA ASP A 47 -31.54 -17.96 -15.74
C ASP A 47 -30.74 -17.95 -17.05
N GLY A 48 -30.81 -19.01 -17.87
CA GLY A 48 -29.84 -19.32 -18.95
C GLY A 48 -29.62 -18.28 -20.08
N GLU A 49 -30.03 -17.03 -19.90
CA GLU A 49 -29.82 -15.90 -20.80
C GLU A 49 -28.63 -15.04 -20.35
N ARG A 50 -27.46 -15.33 -20.91
CA ARG A 50 -26.21 -14.58 -20.66
C ARG A 50 -26.30 -13.09 -21.03
N PHE A 51 -27.08 -12.75 -22.06
CA PHE A 51 -27.22 -11.38 -22.57
C PHE A 51 -27.67 -10.36 -21.51
N LYS A 52 -28.62 -10.73 -20.63
CA LYS A 52 -29.10 -9.85 -19.55
C LYS A 52 -28.01 -9.60 -18.50
N LYS A 53 -27.16 -10.60 -18.25
CA LYS A 53 -26.03 -10.51 -17.32
C LYS A 53 -24.92 -9.65 -17.92
N ASP A 54 -24.59 -9.85 -19.19
CA ASP A 54 -23.61 -9.05 -19.93
C ASP A 54 -24.02 -7.58 -19.93
N TYR A 55 -25.28 -7.29 -20.24
CA TYR A 55 -25.82 -5.94 -20.19
C TYR A 55 -25.69 -5.33 -18.79
N LEU A 56 -26.09 -6.06 -17.76
CA LEU A 56 -26.03 -5.61 -16.38
C LEU A 56 -24.59 -5.29 -15.95
N ILE A 57 -23.63 -6.18 -16.23
CA ILE A 57 -22.21 -6.00 -15.94
C ILE A 57 -21.64 -4.80 -16.70
N ASN A 58 -21.89 -4.73 -18.01
CA ASN A 58 -21.38 -3.66 -18.86
C ASN A 58 -21.93 -2.29 -18.43
N TRP A 59 -23.23 -2.22 -18.14
CA TRP A 59 -23.86 -1.01 -17.63
C TRP A 59 -23.26 -0.59 -16.29
N MET A 60 -23.04 -1.52 -15.36
CA MET A 60 -22.39 -1.23 -14.07
C MET A 60 -20.95 -0.77 -14.23
N TYR A 61 -20.17 -1.38 -15.12
CA TYR A 61 -18.79 -1.00 -15.40
C TYR A 61 -18.68 0.42 -15.99
N HIS A 62 -19.60 0.82 -16.87
CA HIS A 62 -19.61 2.19 -17.37
C HIS A 62 -20.18 3.19 -16.35
N ALA A 63 -21.10 2.76 -15.49
CA ALA A 63 -21.59 3.59 -14.39
C ALA A 63 -20.46 3.96 -13.41
N THR A 64 -19.50 3.05 -13.15
CA THR A 64 -18.34 3.39 -12.30
C THR A 64 -17.43 4.42 -12.93
N LEU A 65 -17.13 4.29 -14.22
CA LEU A 65 -16.28 5.25 -14.94
C LEU A 65 -16.86 6.67 -14.95
N GLN A 66 -18.19 6.79 -14.98
CA GLN A 66 -18.88 8.09 -14.94
C GLN A 66 -18.97 8.69 -13.52
N GLU A 67 -18.99 7.86 -12.47
CA GLU A 67 -18.91 8.34 -11.09
C GLU A 67 -17.50 8.88 -10.76
N ASP A 68 -16.45 8.22 -11.25
CA ASP A 68 -15.06 8.68 -11.09
C ASP A 68 -14.77 9.98 -11.85
N ALA A 69 -15.40 10.18 -13.01
CA ALA A 69 -15.27 11.42 -13.79
C ALA A 69 -16.07 12.61 -13.23
N ASN A 70 -17.10 12.36 -12.41
CA ASN A 70 -17.96 13.38 -11.79
C ASN A 70 -17.61 13.65 -10.31
N ALA A 71 -16.51 13.09 -9.79
CA ALA A 71 -16.00 13.46 -8.47
C ALA A 71 -15.49 14.92 -8.50
N PRO A 72 -15.85 15.77 -7.52
CA PRO A 72 -15.42 17.16 -7.51
C PRO A 72 -13.89 17.27 -7.41
N GLU A 73 -13.26 17.84 -8.44
CA GLU A 73 -11.84 18.21 -8.46
C GLU A 73 -11.52 19.15 -7.29
N SER A 74 -11.04 18.59 -6.18
CA SER A 74 -10.40 19.33 -5.11
C SER A 74 -9.07 18.69 -4.71
N SER A 75 -8.29 18.25 -5.69
CA SER A 75 -6.84 18.06 -5.56
C SER A 75 -6.24 17.56 -6.88
N LYS A 76 -5.93 18.47 -7.81
CA LYS A 76 -4.86 18.24 -8.79
C LYS A 76 -3.72 19.21 -8.50
N PRO A 77 -2.46 18.74 -8.41
CA PRO A 77 -1.31 19.60 -8.18
C PRO A 77 -0.97 20.38 -9.45
N SER A 78 -0.89 21.70 -9.32
CA SER A 78 -0.43 22.59 -10.40
C SER A 78 1.07 22.48 -10.56
N SER A 79 1.53 22.04 -11.73
CA SER A 79 2.87 22.40 -12.22
C SER A 79 2.83 22.51 -13.75
N LYS A 80 2.90 23.74 -14.25
CA LYS A 80 3.82 24.18 -15.32
C LYS A 80 3.65 25.68 -15.59
N LEU A 81 4.78 26.38 -15.52
CA LEU A 81 5.05 27.71 -16.03
C LEU A 81 5.00 27.70 -17.57
N ASP A 82 4.49 28.77 -18.20
CA ASP A 82 5.32 29.69 -19.01
C ASP A 82 4.49 30.84 -19.61
N ASP A 83 5.20 31.94 -19.83
CA ASP A 83 4.78 33.31 -20.17
C ASP A 83 3.95 33.48 -21.45
N LYS A 84 2.99 34.42 -21.44
CA LYS A 84 3.05 35.72 -22.18
C LYS A 84 1.68 36.41 -22.32
N GLU A 85 1.72 37.72 -22.10
CA GLU A 85 0.98 38.80 -22.79
C GLU A 85 -0.56 38.87 -22.69
N LYS A 86 -1.02 39.86 -21.88
CA LYS A 86 -2.22 40.69 -22.10
C LYS A 86 -2.17 41.36 -23.50
N PRO A 87 -3.29 41.82 -24.12
CA PRO A 87 -4.34 42.59 -23.42
C PRO A 87 -5.80 42.43 -23.91
N SER A 88 -6.71 42.90 -23.04
CA SER A 88 -7.90 43.74 -23.34
C SER A 88 -8.89 43.30 -24.44
N CYS A 89 -10.16 43.07 -24.09
CA CYS A 89 -11.23 44.07 -24.31
C CYS A 89 -12.60 43.65 -23.72
N HIS A 90 -13.45 44.67 -23.58
CA HIS A 90 -14.78 44.75 -23.01
C HIS A 90 -15.91 43.93 -23.66
N SER A 91 -16.96 43.68 -22.86
CA SER A 91 -18.41 43.83 -23.15
C SER A 91 -19.19 42.62 -22.58
N SER A 92 -19.86 42.72 -21.42
CA SER A 92 -21.21 43.30 -21.19
C SER A 92 -22.38 42.61 -21.91
N LYS A 93 -23.44 42.37 -21.11
CA LYS A 93 -24.84 41.93 -21.37
C LYS A 93 -25.05 40.42 -21.15
N SER A 94 -25.62 39.94 -20.04
CA SER A 94 -27.02 40.11 -19.56
C SER A 94 -28.06 39.90 -20.65
N ILE A 95 -28.84 38.80 -20.55
CA ILE A 95 -30.30 38.83 -20.46
C ILE A 95 -30.81 37.45 -20.01
N GLU A 96 -31.70 37.55 -19.04
CA GLU A 96 -32.56 36.58 -18.41
C GLU A 96 -33.62 35.96 -19.35
N SER A 97 -34.02 34.73 -18.98
CA SER A 97 -35.42 34.32 -18.81
C SER A 97 -36.26 33.75 -19.98
N ILE A 98 -36.90 32.60 -19.67
CA ILE A 98 -38.36 32.33 -19.68
C ILE A 98 -38.88 31.08 -20.47
N LYS A 99 -39.62 30.25 -19.70
CA LYS A 99 -40.73 29.29 -19.99
C LYS A 99 -40.42 28.00 -20.77
N GLN A 100 -40.69 26.79 -20.25
CA GLN A 100 -41.95 26.13 -19.82
C GLN A 100 -43.08 26.06 -20.87
N ASN A 101 -43.27 24.85 -21.43
CA ASN A 101 -44.55 24.11 -21.58
C ASN A 101 -44.21 22.74 -22.22
N LYS A 102 -44.53 21.54 -21.71
CA LYS A 102 -45.76 20.84 -21.25
C LYS A 102 -46.63 20.25 -22.38
N HIS A 103 -46.99 18.96 -22.17
CA HIS A 103 -47.96 18.07 -22.84
C HIS A 103 -47.58 17.46 -24.21
N ALA A 104 -48.01 16.26 -24.61
CA ALA A 104 -48.54 15.01 -24.01
C ALA A 104 -49.01 14.11 -25.18
N LEU A 105 -49.13 12.78 -24.92
CA LEU A 105 -49.93 11.78 -25.68
C LEU A 105 -49.37 11.40 -27.07
N ASP A 106 -49.49 10.18 -27.61
CA ASP A 106 -50.37 9.04 -27.34
C ASP A 106 -49.79 7.74 -27.94
N SER A 107 -50.35 6.61 -27.50
CA SER A 107 -50.58 5.29 -28.15
C SER A 107 -49.93 4.97 -29.51
N GLY A 108 -49.53 3.74 -29.84
CA GLY A 108 -49.86 2.41 -29.32
C GLY A 108 -49.75 1.37 -30.45
N ALA A 109 -49.82 0.08 -30.06
CA ALA A 109 -50.05 -1.12 -30.88
C ALA A 109 -48.97 -1.51 -31.93
N SER A 110 -48.77 -2.77 -32.32
CA SER A 110 -49.09 -4.12 -31.84
C SER A 110 -48.55 -5.08 -32.92
N ALA A 111 -48.18 -6.31 -32.54
CA ALA A 111 -48.17 -7.52 -33.37
C ALA A 111 -47.20 -7.57 -34.58
N ALA A 112 -46.65 -8.70 -35.01
CA ALA A 112 -46.59 -10.09 -34.55
C ALA A 112 -45.56 -10.78 -35.47
N SER A 113 -45.04 -11.92 -35.00
CA SER A 113 -44.67 -13.12 -35.78
C SER A 113 -43.84 -12.98 -37.05
N VAL A 114 -42.73 -13.72 -37.15
CA VAL A 114 -42.68 -14.99 -37.91
C VAL A 114 -41.34 -15.66 -37.63
N SER A 115 -41.46 -16.92 -37.24
CA SER A 115 -40.44 -17.95 -37.14
C SER A 115 -40.00 -18.43 -38.53
N SER A 116 -38.69 -18.68 -38.72
CA SER A 116 -38.24 -19.73 -39.64
C SER A 116 -36.86 -20.24 -39.22
N SER A 117 -36.89 -21.42 -38.62
CA SER A 117 -35.83 -22.43 -38.58
C SER A 117 -35.43 -22.86 -39.99
N VAL A 118 -34.12 -22.97 -40.28
CA VAL A 118 -33.57 -24.09 -41.06
C VAL A 118 -32.16 -24.41 -40.55
N SER A 119 -31.98 -25.68 -40.28
CA SER A 119 -30.80 -26.39 -39.81
C SER A 119 -29.89 -26.85 -40.95
N SER A 120 -28.68 -27.26 -40.57
CA SER A 120 -27.87 -28.37 -41.13
C SER A 120 -27.29 -28.21 -42.55
N SER A 121 -26.10 -28.68 -42.93
CA SER A 121 -24.91 -29.25 -42.30
C SER A 121 -24.03 -29.78 -43.46
N VAL A 122 -22.74 -30.01 -43.19
CA VAL A 122 -21.89 -31.09 -43.78
C VAL A 122 -21.07 -30.82 -45.07
N SER A 123 -19.75 -30.76 -44.82
CA SER A 123 -18.60 -31.42 -45.49
C SER A 123 -18.14 -31.11 -46.93
N GLY A 124 -16.82 -31.04 -47.09
CA GLY A 124 -16.12 -31.65 -48.23
C GLY A 124 -14.88 -30.88 -48.68
N ALA A 125 -13.71 -31.49 -48.48
CA ALA A 125 -12.37 -31.02 -48.85
C ALA A 125 -12.17 -30.71 -50.35
N ASP A 126 -11.24 -29.81 -50.68
CA ASP A 126 -9.95 -30.17 -51.33
C ASP A 126 -9.00 -28.95 -51.43
N SER A 127 -7.72 -29.31 -51.52
CA SER A 127 -6.43 -28.63 -51.51
C SER A 127 -6.18 -27.46 -52.46
N GLY A 128 -5.28 -26.56 -52.03
CA GLY A 128 -4.70 -25.51 -52.85
C GLY A 128 -3.67 -24.68 -52.07
N THR A 129 -2.41 -25.12 -52.09
CA THR A 129 -1.23 -24.48 -51.48
C THR A 129 -0.88 -23.16 -52.16
N THR A 130 -0.80 -22.07 -51.40
CA THR A 130 0.13 -20.94 -51.67
C THR A 130 0.57 -20.30 -50.36
N HIS A 131 1.88 -20.28 -50.14
CA HIS A 131 2.59 -19.52 -49.11
C HIS A 131 2.29 -18.02 -49.23
N ALA A 132 1.99 -17.36 -48.11
CA ALA A 132 2.58 -16.08 -47.71
C ALA A 132 2.04 -15.62 -46.35
N ASP A 133 2.99 -15.27 -45.48
CA ASP A 133 2.88 -14.33 -44.37
C ASP A 133 2.02 -14.70 -43.14
N GLU A 134 2.73 -15.28 -42.17
CA GLU A 134 2.38 -15.26 -40.76
C GLU A 134 2.40 -13.82 -40.23
N GLY A 135 1.28 -13.12 -40.39
CA GLY A 135 0.91 -12.02 -39.52
C GLY A 135 0.23 -12.60 -38.29
N ILE A 136 0.99 -13.01 -37.27
CA ILE A 136 0.45 -13.17 -35.92
C ILE A 136 0.13 -11.74 -35.44
N GLU A 137 -1.07 -11.27 -35.77
CA GLU A 137 -1.65 -10.14 -35.08
C GLU A 137 -1.78 -10.56 -33.62
N ALA A 138 -0.99 -9.93 -32.76
CA ALA A 138 -1.14 -10.09 -31.33
C ALA A 138 -2.57 -9.65 -30.98
N GLU A 139 -3.43 -10.62 -30.64
CA GLU A 139 -4.74 -10.40 -30.04
C GLU A 139 -4.59 -9.31 -28.97
N PRO A 140 -5.39 -8.22 -29.02
CA PRO A 140 -5.31 -7.19 -28.01
C PRO A 140 -5.55 -7.83 -26.64
N GLU A 141 -4.65 -7.58 -25.70
CA GLU A 141 -4.77 -8.06 -24.31
C GLU A 141 -6.19 -7.73 -23.80
N PRO A 142 -6.97 -8.75 -23.38
CA PRO A 142 -8.36 -8.54 -23.07
C PRO A 142 -8.48 -7.54 -21.91
N THR A 143 -9.26 -6.51 -22.15
CA THR A 143 -9.59 -5.44 -21.21
C THR A 143 -10.16 -6.07 -19.94
N GLU A 144 -10.03 -5.42 -18.78
CA GLU A 144 -10.58 -5.95 -17.52
C GLU A 144 -12.07 -6.29 -17.63
N LEU A 145 -12.83 -5.50 -18.39
CA LEU A 145 -14.24 -5.77 -18.69
C LEU A 145 -14.44 -7.07 -19.48
N GLU A 146 -13.61 -7.36 -20.47
CA GLU A 146 -13.73 -8.57 -21.30
C GLU A 146 -13.49 -9.82 -20.45
N LYS A 147 -12.47 -9.78 -19.56
CA LYS A 147 -12.21 -10.84 -18.58
C LYS A 147 -13.38 -11.09 -17.63
N ILE A 148 -14.11 -10.04 -17.26
CA ILE A 148 -15.34 -10.15 -16.43
C ILE A 148 -16.50 -10.72 -17.25
N LEU A 149 -16.69 -10.25 -18.49
CA LEU A 149 -17.76 -10.70 -19.38
C LEU A 149 -17.59 -12.16 -19.80
N GLU A 150 -16.37 -12.67 -19.96
CA GLU A 150 -16.10 -14.09 -20.16
C GLU A 150 -16.71 -14.97 -19.04
N ARG A 151 -16.77 -14.44 -17.82
CA ARG A 151 -17.28 -15.11 -16.62
C ARG A 151 -18.73 -14.78 -16.29
N SER A 152 -19.41 -14.00 -17.14
CA SER A 152 -20.81 -13.60 -16.93
C SER A 152 -21.80 -14.78 -16.93
N HIS A 153 -21.40 -15.92 -17.49
CA HIS A 153 -22.19 -17.16 -17.41
C HIS A 153 -22.38 -17.63 -15.96
N LEU A 154 -21.48 -17.27 -15.05
CA LEU A 154 -21.57 -17.62 -13.62
C LEU A 154 -22.74 -16.88 -12.93
N PRO A 155 -23.16 -17.34 -11.73
CA PRO A 155 -24.04 -16.58 -10.86
C PRO A 155 -23.47 -15.21 -10.52
N ILE A 156 -24.33 -14.21 -10.33
CA ILE A 156 -23.92 -12.86 -9.92
C ILE A 156 -24.31 -12.65 -8.46
N ARG A 157 -23.34 -12.24 -7.63
CA ARG A 157 -23.53 -11.82 -6.25
C ARG A 157 -23.35 -10.30 -6.15
N ILE A 158 -24.44 -9.58 -5.98
CA ILE A 158 -24.40 -8.16 -5.64
C ILE A 158 -24.31 -8.05 -4.12
N LYS A 159 -23.15 -7.65 -3.60
CA LYS A 159 -22.92 -7.40 -2.18
C LYS A 159 -23.26 -5.94 -1.88
N ILE A 160 -24.16 -5.73 -0.93
CA ILE A 160 -24.58 -4.40 -0.48
C ILE A 160 -23.69 -4.04 0.71
N ALA A 161 -22.72 -3.17 0.48
CA ALA A 161 -21.83 -2.68 1.52
C ALA A 161 -22.41 -1.40 2.14
N ASN A 162 -22.33 -1.24 3.47
CA ASN A 162 -22.55 0.09 4.04
C ASN A 162 -21.30 0.95 3.77
N PRO A 163 -21.46 2.24 3.47
CA PRO A 163 -20.31 3.15 3.33
C PRO A 163 -19.40 3.14 4.56
N ASN A 164 -19.98 2.90 5.74
CA ASN A 164 -19.28 2.82 7.02
C ASN A 164 -18.59 1.47 7.29
N ASP A 165 -18.86 0.42 6.48
CA ASP A 165 -18.24 -0.90 6.66
C ASP A 165 -16.89 -1.02 5.96
N VAL A 166 -16.49 -0.02 5.15
CA VAL A 166 -15.17 0.00 4.52
C VAL A 166 -14.18 0.52 5.56
N LEU A 167 -13.39 -0.40 6.12
CA LEU A 167 -12.23 -0.04 6.93
C LEU A 167 -11.25 0.76 6.08
N LYS A 168 -11.09 2.05 6.40
CA LYS A 168 -10.03 2.86 5.81
C LYS A 168 -8.70 2.31 6.30
N LYS A 169 -7.83 1.90 5.39
CA LYS A 169 -6.48 1.44 5.74
C LYS A 169 -5.55 2.64 5.84
N VAL A 170 -4.83 2.74 6.94
CA VAL A 170 -3.79 3.77 7.15
C VAL A 170 -2.49 3.05 7.41
N LYS A 171 -1.49 3.27 6.55
CA LYS A 171 -0.16 2.72 6.75
C LYS A 171 0.64 3.58 7.73
N ILE A 172 1.32 2.91 8.64
CA ILE A 172 2.21 3.49 9.63
C ILE A 172 3.57 2.83 9.47
N HIS A 173 4.56 3.62 9.09
CA HIS A 173 5.95 3.19 9.09
C HIS A 173 6.53 3.36 10.49
N ILE A 174 7.15 2.30 11.01
CA ILE A 174 7.83 2.31 12.31
C ILE A 174 9.32 2.23 12.06
N HIS A 175 10.07 3.22 12.55
CA HIS A 175 11.51 3.28 12.46
C HIS A 175 12.13 3.43 13.86
N ILE A 176 13.15 2.63 14.16
CA ILE A 176 13.91 2.72 15.42
C ILE A 176 15.25 3.37 15.12
N SER A 177 15.44 4.59 15.63
CA SER A 177 16.69 5.33 15.51
C SER A 177 17.74 4.80 16.48
N SER A 178 19.01 4.87 16.07
CA SER A 178 20.20 4.41 16.83
C SER A 178 20.38 5.11 18.18
N LEU A 179 19.77 6.28 18.37
CA LEU A 179 19.78 7.03 19.62
C LEU A 179 18.71 6.57 20.63
N GLY A 180 18.00 5.49 20.32
CA GLY A 180 16.86 5.08 21.12
C GLY A 180 15.73 6.09 20.98
N GLN A 181 15.27 6.32 19.76
CA GLN A 181 14.03 7.03 19.49
C GLN A 181 13.19 6.15 18.57
N VAL A 182 11.88 6.13 18.78
CA VAL A 182 10.95 5.43 17.91
C VAL A 182 10.20 6.49 17.10
N ILE A 183 10.32 6.39 15.78
CA ILE A 183 9.68 7.29 14.84
C ILE A 183 8.50 6.54 14.24
N LEU A 184 7.30 7.11 14.37
CA LEU A 184 6.08 6.63 13.72
C LEU A 184 5.71 7.62 12.63
N ARG A 185 5.63 7.15 11.38
CA ARG A 185 5.26 8.00 10.24
C ARG A 185 3.98 7.46 9.58
N LEU A 186 2.95 8.30 9.52
CA LEU A 186 1.73 7.97 8.79
C LEU A 186 1.90 8.34 7.31
N GLU A 187 1.52 7.44 6.42
CA GLU A 187 1.51 7.68 4.97
C GLU A 187 0.48 8.77 4.61
N GLU A 188 -0.66 8.76 5.29
CA GLU A 188 -1.74 9.73 5.12
C GLU A 188 -2.06 10.48 6.41
N ASN A 189 -2.52 11.73 6.29
CA ASN A 189 -2.98 12.49 7.45
C ASN A 189 -4.38 12.02 7.88
N ASP A 190 -4.41 11.06 8.81
CA ASP A 190 -5.66 10.53 9.37
C ASP A 190 -5.88 10.99 10.81
N ARG A 191 -6.97 11.74 11.04
CA ARG A 191 -7.28 12.32 12.35
C ARG A 191 -7.50 11.27 13.44
N VAL A 192 -8.06 10.11 13.09
CA VAL A 192 -8.36 9.05 14.06
C VAL A 192 -7.07 8.36 14.48
N ALA A 193 -6.22 8.00 13.52
CA ALA A 193 -4.92 7.39 13.78
C ALA A 193 -4.02 8.33 14.62
N ARG A 194 -3.96 9.62 14.27
CA ARG A 194 -3.19 10.63 15.03
C ARG A 194 -3.69 10.74 16.47
N ARG A 195 -5.01 10.89 16.67
CA ARG A 195 -5.60 10.98 18.01
C ARG A 195 -5.30 9.74 18.85
N TYR A 196 -5.29 8.56 18.22
CA TYR A 196 -4.94 7.32 18.89
C TYR A 196 -3.47 7.29 19.32
N ILE A 197 -2.55 7.69 18.45
CA ILE A 197 -1.12 7.80 18.77
C ILE A 197 -0.89 8.79 19.92
N HIS A 198 -1.54 9.96 19.90
CA HIS A 198 -1.48 10.89 21.03
C HIS A 198 -2.05 10.32 22.32
N SER A 199 -3.11 9.51 22.24
CA SER A 199 -3.67 8.86 23.43
C SER A 199 -2.71 7.85 24.07
N LEU A 200 -1.83 7.24 23.28
CA LEU A 200 -0.86 6.25 23.76
C LEU A 200 0.48 6.87 24.19
N PHE A 201 0.94 7.89 23.47
CA PHE A 201 2.30 8.41 23.62
C PHE A 201 2.36 9.91 23.91
N GLY A 202 1.23 10.58 24.17
CA GLY A 202 1.15 12.04 24.35
C GLY A 202 2.28 12.63 25.20
N ASP A 203 2.54 12.03 26.35
CA ASP A 203 3.55 12.51 27.31
C ASP A 203 5.00 12.17 26.92
N LYS A 204 5.20 11.37 25.86
CA LYS A 204 6.49 10.82 25.41
C LYS A 204 6.90 11.28 24.01
N ILE A 205 6.02 12.01 23.32
CA ILE A 205 6.33 12.60 22.01
C ILE A 205 7.32 13.75 22.22
N VAL A 206 8.51 13.61 21.61
CA VAL A 206 9.59 14.61 21.62
C VAL A 206 9.27 15.73 20.64
N TYR A 207 8.85 15.34 19.44
CA TYR A 207 8.40 16.27 18.41
C TYR A 207 7.38 15.59 17.50
N GLU A 208 6.53 16.41 16.90
CA GLU A 208 5.57 16.03 15.88
C GLU A 208 5.76 16.97 14.69
N VAL A 209 6.03 16.41 13.51
CA VAL A 209 6.15 17.17 12.25
C VAL A 209 5.27 16.51 11.21
N ASP A 210 4.25 17.24 10.75
CA ASP A 210 3.25 16.78 9.78
C ASP A 210 2.56 15.47 10.19
N ASN A 211 3.08 14.33 9.74
CA ASN A 211 2.58 12.98 9.96
C ASN A 211 3.62 12.08 10.65
N GLU A 212 4.70 12.66 11.17
CA GLU A 212 5.78 11.97 11.85
C GLU A 212 5.79 12.30 13.34
N PHE A 213 5.83 11.25 14.16
CA PHE A 213 5.87 11.32 15.61
C PHE A 213 7.17 10.71 16.10
N CYS A 214 8.04 11.52 16.70
CA CYS A 214 9.23 11.01 17.37
C CYS A 214 8.93 10.80 18.85
N ILE A 215 9.05 9.56 19.28
CA ILE A 215 8.79 9.12 20.65
C ILE A 215 10.14 8.85 21.32
N ASN A 216 10.35 9.45 22.49
CA ASN A 216 11.58 9.24 23.24
C ASN A 216 11.62 7.80 23.78
N SER A 217 12.67 7.05 23.48
CA SER A 217 12.94 5.77 24.15
C SER A 217 14.04 5.84 25.20
N ALA A 218 14.55 7.04 25.54
CA ALA A 218 15.60 7.20 26.53
C ALA A 218 15.25 6.45 27.83
N GLY A 219 15.97 5.34 28.07
CA GLY A 219 15.79 4.48 29.25
C GLY A 219 14.90 3.25 29.08
N TYR A 220 14.38 2.94 27.90
CA TYR A 220 13.53 1.75 27.63
C TYR A 220 12.49 1.50 28.72
N SER A 221 11.76 2.54 29.12
CA SER A 221 10.72 2.39 30.15
C SER A 221 9.69 1.33 29.72
N GLN A 222 9.34 0.43 30.64
CA GLN A 222 8.39 -0.66 30.39
C GLN A 222 7.05 -0.12 29.82
N SER A 223 6.60 1.02 30.34
CA SER A 223 5.38 1.70 29.89
C SER A 223 5.44 2.22 28.45
N MET A 224 6.62 2.35 27.84
CA MET A 224 6.75 2.75 26.44
C MET A 224 6.55 1.55 25.51
N TRP A 225 7.21 0.44 25.81
CA TRP A 225 7.03 -0.81 25.07
C TRP A 225 5.60 -1.32 25.17
N GLU A 226 4.97 -1.18 26.33
CA GLU A 226 3.53 -1.47 26.49
C GLU A 226 2.68 -0.61 25.54
N GLY A 227 3.02 0.67 25.37
CA GLY A 227 2.36 1.56 24.41
C GLY A 227 2.57 1.12 22.96
N ILE A 228 3.80 0.74 22.58
CA ILE A 228 4.11 0.25 21.22
C ILE A 228 3.41 -1.08 20.95
N ILE A 229 3.45 -2.02 21.90
CA ILE A 229 2.75 -3.30 21.79
C ILE A 229 1.23 -3.08 21.72
N SER A 230 0.70 -2.12 22.48
CA SER A 230 -0.71 -1.74 22.44
C SER A 230 -1.10 -1.11 21.09
N LEU A 231 -0.23 -0.28 20.52
CA LEU A 231 -0.38 0.30 19.18
C LEU A 231 -0.43 -0.82 18.12
N ILE A 232 0.56 -1.71 18.11
CA ILE A 232 0.68 -2.80 17.14
C ILE A 232 -0.45 -3.84 17.32
N GLY A 233 -0.86 -4.08 18.56
CA GLY A 233 -1.94 -5.01 18.91
C GLY A 233 -3.31 -4.51 18.47
N SER A 234 -3.54 -3.19 18.55
CA SER A 234 -4.82 -2.57 18.20
C SER A 234 -4.84 -2.17 16.73
N ARG A 235 -5.03 -3.17 15.87
CA ARG A 235 -5.03 -2.99 14.40
C ARG A 235 -6.27 -2.31 13.85
N ILE A 236 -7.34 -2.18 14.64
CA ILE A 236 -8.59 -1.56 14.20
C ILE A 236 -9.04 -0.56 15.26
N ILE A 237 -9.17 0.70 14.86
CA ILE A 237 -9.63 1.80 15.71
C ILE A 237 -10.81 2.46 14.99
N HIS A 238 -12.00 2.30 15.55
CA HIS A 238 -13.25 2.68 14.89
C HIS A 238 -13.36 2.04 13.49
N ASN A 239 -13.38 2.86 12.43
CA ASN A 239 -13.45 2.42 11.04
C ASN A 239 -12.09 2.54 10.31
N VAL A 240 -10.99 2.65 11.07
CA VAL A 240 -9.63 2.74 10.54
C VAL A 240 -8.87 1.48 10.90
N ALA A 241 -8.31 0.81 9.90
CA ALA A 241 -7.38 -0.28 10.07
C ALA A 241 -5.94 0.26 9.97
N LEU A 242 -5.14 0.04 11.02
CA LEU A 242 -3.73 0.39 11.03
C LEU A 242 -2.91 -0.76 10.43
N GLU A 243 -2.13 -0.44 9.40
CA GLU A 243 -1.20 -1.35 8.77
C GLU A 243 0.22 -0.90 9.10
N PHE A 244 1.02 -1.78 9.69
CA PHE A 244 2.35 -1.43 10.18
C PHE A 244 3.42 -1.96 9.24
N GLU A 245 4.27 -1.06 8.76
CA GLU A 245 5.45 -1.40 7.97
C GLU A 245 6.70 -1.09 8.79
N TYR A 246 7.57 -2.09 8.96
CA TYR A 246 8.79 -1.94 9.73
C TYR A 246 9.94 -1.66 8.78
N GLU A 247 10.48 -0.46 8.88
CA GLU A 247 11.60 -0.06 8.05
C GLU A 247 12.88 -0.67 8.63
N LYS A 248 13.49 -1.61 7.89
CA LYS A 248 14.75 -2.24 8.31
C LYS A 248 15.85 -1.18 8.30
N PRO A 249 16.69 -1.11 9.35
CA PRO A 249 17.93 -0.35 9.27
C PRO A 249 18.77 -0.88 8.11
N GLU A 250 19.26 0.00 7.24
CA GLU A 250 20.01 -0.40 6.04
C GLU A 250 21.28 -1.20 6.36
N SER A 251 21.78 -1.15 7.59
CA SER A 251 22.88 -1.98 8.07
C SER A 251 22.38 -3.36 8.48
N SER A 252 22.90 -4.40 7.83
CA SER A 252 22.72 -5.84 8.12
C SER A 252 22.99 -6.26 9.58
N ASP A 253 23.55 -5.37 10.39
CA ASP A 253 23.87 -5.56 11.80
C ASP A 253 22.64 -5.39 12.73
N SER A 254 21.45 -5.10 12.20
CA SER A 254 20.27 -4.73 13.01
C SER A 254 19.67 -5.83 13.86
N PHE A 255 20.13 -7.07 13.72
CA PHE A 255 19.72 -8.19 14.58
C PHE A 255 20.67 -8.41 15.76
N LEU A 256 21.79 -7.67 15.81
CA LEU A 256 22.74 -7.77 16.89
C LEU A 256 22.17 -7.11 18.15
N THR A 257 22.26 -7.81 19.27
CA THR A 257 22.07 -7.23 20.59
C THR A 257 23.07 -6.08 20.79
N ARG A 258 22.78 -5.18 21.74
CA ARG A 258 23.70 -4.08 22.07
C ARG A 258 25.11 -4.60 22.40
N GLU A 259 25.20 -5.74 23.07
CA GLU A 259 26.48 -6.37 23.41
C GLU A 259 27.21 -6.85 22.15
N GLU A 260 26.52 -7.51 21.22
CA GLU A 260 27.09 -7.95 19.95
C GLU A 260 27.49 -6.78 19.05
N TYR A 261 26.71 -5.70 19.00
CA TYR A 261 27.07 -4.48 18.28
C TYR A 261 28.34 -3.84 18.83
N LEU A 262 28.44 -3.69 20.16
CA LEU A 262 29.63 -3.16 20.81
C LEU A 262 30.85 -4.06 20.55
N LEU A 263 30.64 -5.37 20.54
CA LEU A 263 31.68 -6.33 20.22
C LEU A 263 32.15 -6.18 18.76
N HIS A 264 31.23 -6.11 17.80
CA HIS A 264 31.52 -5.83 16.38
C HIS A 264 32.29 -4.52 16.20
N LYS A 265 31.89 -3.47 16.91
CA LYS A 265 32.61 -2.19 16.92
C LYS A 265 34.05 -2.34 17.42
N CYS A 266 34.27 -3.12 18.49
CA CYS A 266 35.62 -3.40 19.00
C CYS A 266 36.47 -4.17 17.97
N TYR A 267 35.88 -5.12 17.23
CA TYR A 267 36.57 -5.82 16.15
C TYR A 267 36.95 -4.87 15.01
N SER A 268 36.05 -3.96 14.63
CA SER A 268 36.31 -2.92 13.63
C SER A 268 37.40 -1.95 14.07
N GLU A 269 37.43 -1.52 15.34
CA GLU A 269 38.47 -0.62 15.88
C GLU A 269 39.88 -1.24 15.85
N LEU A 270 39.97 -2.57 15.97
CA LEU A 270 41.22 -3.31 15.83
C LEU A 270 41.55 -3.69 14.39
N ASP A 271 40.66 -3.44 13.43
CA ASP A 271 40.78 -3.87 12.03
C ASP A 271 40.94 -5.40 11.90
N VAL A 272 40.09 -6.13 12.63
CA VAL A 272 40.08 -7.60 12.68
C VAL A 272 38.69 -8.12 12.33
N LYS A 273 38.60 -9.30 11.69
CA LYS A 273 37.30 -9.88 11.36
C LYS A 273 36.64 -10.48 12.60
N VAL A 274 35.31 -10.37 12.63
CA VAL A 274 34.50 -11.04 13.66
C VAL A 274 34.64 -12.55 13.49
N GLY A 275 35.06 -13.22 14.55
CA GLY A 275 35.32 -14.67 14.55
C GLY A 275 36.79 -15.06 14.55
N ASP A 276 37.72 -14.14 14.27
CA ASP A 276 39.15 -14.44 14.25
C ASP A 276 39.67 -14.99 15.59
N ASP A 277 40.75 -15.76 15.49
CA ASP A 277 41.44 -16.34 16.64
C ASP A 277 42.04 -15.27 17.54
N MET A 278 42.07 -15.54 18.84
CA MET A 278 42.58 -14.59 19.84
C MET A 278 44.06 -14.24 19.61
N GLU A 279 44.82 -15.14 18.98
CA GLU A 279 46.21 -14.91 18.60
C GLU A 279 46.32 -13.83 17.51
N SER A 280 45.44 -13.87 16.51
CA SER A 280 45.35 -12.86 15.45
C SER A 280 44.93 -11.50 16.01
N VAL A 281 43.91 -11.48 16.88
CA VAL A 281 43.46 -10.27 17.58
C VAL A 281 44.62 -9.68 18.41
N LYS A 282 45.34 -10.51 19.17
CA LYS A 282 46.49 -10.07 19.99
C LYS A 282 47.64 -9.53 19.14
N LYS A 283 47.94 -10.19 18.02
CA LYS A 283 48.99 -9.74 17.08
C LYS A 283 48.67 -8.36 16.51
N GLN A 284 47.41 -8.13 16.12
CA GLN A 284 46.97 -6.86 15.57
C GLN A 284 46.93 -5.76 16.63
N TYR A 285 46.46 -6.07 17.84
CA TYR A 285 46.54 -5.18 19.00
C TYR A 285 47.98 -4.73 19.28
N LEU A 286 48.95 -5.66 19.35
CA LEU A 286 50.36 -5.33 19.60
C LEU A 286 50.93 -4.43 18.50
N LYS A 287 50.52 -4.65 17.25
CA LYS A 287 50.92 -3.84 16.10
C LYS A 287 50.42 -2.40 16.23
N LEU A 288 49.13 -2.23 16.55
CA LEU A 288 48.50 -0.94 16.73
C LEU A 288 49.01 -0.22 17.99
N ALA A 289 49.18 -0.93 19.10
CA ALA A 289 49.74 -0.40 20.34
C ALA A 289 51.18 0.10 20.16
N LYS A 290 51.98 -0.59 19.34
CA LYS A 290 53.34 -0.14 19.01
C LYS A 290 53.36 1.11 18.14
N ILE A 291 52.36 1.33 17.29
CA ILE A 291 52.25 2.52 16.43
C ILE A 291 51.75 3.72 17.23
N PHE A 292 50.66 3.54 17.99
CA PHE A 292 49.96 4.59 18.71
C PHE A 292 50.41 4.74 20.17
N HIS A 293 51.57 4.17 20.55
CA HIS A 293 52.10 4.36 21.91
C HIS A 293 52.32 5.85 22.20
N PRO A 294 51.93 6.36 23.38
CA PRO A 294 52.07 7.79 23.71
C PRO A 294 53.51 8.30 23.59
N ASP A 295 54.51 7.45 23.83
CA ASP A 295 55.93 7.80 23.66
C ASP A 295 56.31 8.12 22.20
N ASN A 296 55.60 7.58 21.21
CA ASN A 296 55.87 7.86 19.79
C ASN A 296 55.36 9.24 19.33
N ALA A 297 54.55 9.89 20.16
CA ALA A 297 54.04 11.24 19.92
C ALA A 297 54.81 12.30 20.72
N HIS A 298 55.82 11.91 21.51
CA HIS A 298 56.57 12.84 22.34
C HIS A 298 57.32 13.86 21.47
N GLY A 299 57.04 15.15 21.66
CA GLY A 299 57.63 16.25 20.89
C GLY A 299 56.89 16.64 19.60
N LYS A 300 55.71 16.06 19.32
CA LYS A 300 54.82 16.49 18.23
C LYS A 300 53.83 17.57 18.70
N ASP A 301 53.03 18.08 17.76
CA ASP A 301 51.96 19.02 18.05
C ASP A 301 50.95 18.47 19.09
N PRO A 302 50.36 19.36 19.93
CA PRO A 302 49.43 18.95 20.98
C PRO A 302 48.25 18.11 20.48
N HIS A 303 47.77 18.39 19.27
CA HIS A 303 46.66 17.68 18.65
C HIS A 303 47.02 16.23 18.28
N THR A 304 48.23 16.01 17.76
CA THR A 304 48.74 14.66 17.47
C THR A 304 48.99 13.85 18.73
N ILE A 305 49.42 14.48 19.83
CA ILE A 305 49.57 13.80 21.13
C ILE A 305 48.22 13.29 21.63
N GLU A 306 47.19 14.14 21.60
CA GLU A 306 45.84 13.78 22.00
C GLU A 306 45.25 12.66 21.14
N LEU A 307 45.43 12.73 19.81
CA LEU A 307 45.00 11.69 18.88
C LEU A 307 45.64 10.33 19.18
N TYR A 308 46.95 10.31 19.47
CA TYR A 308 47.66 9.06 19.79
C TYR A 308 47.18 8.48 21.12
N GLN A 309 46.97 9.33 22.13
CA GLN A 309 46.44 8.91 23.44
C GLN A 309 45.01 8.35 23.33
N ASP A 310 44.11 9.05 22.64
CA ASP A 310 42.73 8.61 22.44
C ASP A 310 42.68 7.31 21.64
N ARG A 311 43.45 7.22 20.56
CA ARG A 311 43.51 6.00 19.74
C ARG A 311 44.08 4.82 20.51
N PHE A 312 45.15 5.02 21.30
CA PHE A 312 45.72 3.98 22.16
C PHE A 312 44.71 3.47 23.19
N LYS A 313 43.95 4.39 23.80
CA LYS A 313 42.90 4.04 24.77
C LYS A 313 41.81 3.19 24.12
N ARG A 314 41.28 3.62 22.97
CA ARG A 314 40.25 2.88 22.22
C ARG A 314 40.71 1.47 21.85
N ILE A 315 41.93 1.33 21.31
CA ILE A 315 42.52 0.03 20.96
C ILE A 315 42.68 -0.87 22.20
N SER A 316 43.10 -0.32 23.34
CA SER A 316 43.24 -1.06 24.60
C SER A 316 41.89 -1.55 25.12
N ASP A 317 40.88 -0.69 25.10
CA ASP A 317 39.56 -0.99 25.60
C ASP A 317 38.82 -1.98 24.68
N ALA A 318 38.99 -1.86 23.36
CA ALA A 318 38.50 -2.83 22.38
C ALA A 318 39.09 -4.23 22.60
N TYR A 319 40.41 -4.33 22.81
CA TYR A 319 41.08 -5.61 23.09
C TYR A 319 40.59 -6.26 24.39
N LYS A 320 40.43 -5.49 25.46
CA LYS A 320 39.89 -5.99 26.75
C LYS A 320 38.46 -6.51 26.59
N THR A 321 37.63 -5.77 25.85
CA THR A 321 36.22 -6.13 25.63
C THR A 321 36.10 -7.46 24.87
N ILE A 322 36.87 -7.63 23.79
CA ILE A 322 36.91 -8.90 23.04
C ILE A 322 37.44 -10.06 23.89
N LYS A 323 38.50 -9.82 24.66
CA LYS A 323 39.07 -10.84 25.55
C LYS A 323 38.06 -11.33 26.59
N ASN A 324 37.34 -10.40 27.22
CA ASN A 324 36.34 -10.71 28.25
C ASN A 324 35.15 -11.49 27.65
N SER A 325 34.68 -11.09 26.46
CA SER A 325 33.61 -11.81 25.75
C SER A 325 33.98 -13.27 25.44
N LYS A 326 35.18 -13.53 24.89
CA LYS A 326 35.62 -14.92 24.61
C LYS A 326 35.91 -15.74 25.86
N MET A 327 36.27 -15.11 26.99
CA MET A 327 36.39 -15.81 28.27
C MET A 327 35.03 -16.20 28.84
N ALA A 328 34.04 -15.31 28.79
CA ALA A 328 32.68 -15.58 29.24
C ALA A 328 32.05 -16.76 28.49
N HIS A 329 32.19 -16.81 27.16
CA HIS A 329 31.70 -17.93 26.34
C HIS A 329 32.37 -19.29 26.64
N ARG A 330 33.59 -19.29 27.18
CA ARG A 330 34.29 -20.54 27.59
C ARG A 330 33.89 -21.05 28.96
N THR A 331 33.29 -20.22 29.81
CA THR A 331 32.86 -20.61 31.17
C THR A 331 31.42 -21.16 31.18
N THR A 332 30.64 -20.86 30.15
CA THR A 332 29.24 -21.29 30.00
C THR A 332 29.04 -22.52 29.11
N ALA A 333 30.11 -23.10 28.58
CA ALA A 333 30.11 -24.30 27.73
C ALA A 333 30.77 -25.47 28.46
#